data_AF-A0A2V4WHA1-F1
#
_entry.id   AF-A0A2V4WHA1-F1
#
_cell.length_a   1.000
_cell.length_b   1.000
_cell.length_c   1.000
_cell.angle_alpha   90.00
_cell.angle_beta   90.00
_cell.angle_gamma   90.00
#
_symmetry.space_group_name_H-M   'P 1'
#
loop_
_entity.id
_entity.type
_entity.pdbx_description
1 polymer ?
#
loop_
_entity_poly.entity_id
_entity_poly.type
_entity_poly.pdbx_seq_one_letter_code
_entity_poly.pdbx_strand_id
1 'polypeptide(L)' 'MEYIVRLSEDYEKCERVLNKLGIVAYVSPVVDGLIGYWSKLDIKYLEKRDFIVQIEIAPKGTFVSDRKRGKQ' A
#
# COMPACT_ATOMS: atom_id res chain seq x y z
N MET A 1 3.66 0.99 -10.07
CA MET A 1 4.35 2.14 -9.44
C MET A 1 4.27 1.94 -7.94
N GLU A 2 5.21 2.51 -7.20
CA GLU A 2 5.22 2.49 -5.74
C GLU A 2 4.25 3.55 -5.22
N TYR A 3 3.33 3.17 -4.35
CA TYR A 3 2.32 4.06 -3.80
C TYR A 3 2.15 3.85 -2.30
N ILE A 4 1.82 4.93 -1.61
CA ILE A 4 1.43 4.95 -0.20
C ILE A 4 -0.05 5.29 -0.16
N VAL A 5 -0.84 4.46 0.51
CA VAL A 5 -2.27 4.63 0.71
C VAL A 5 -2.52 4.78 2.20
N ARG A 6 -3.08 5.92 2.62
CA ARG A 6 -3.50 6.16 4.00
C ARG A 6 -4.98 5.82 4.14
N LEU A 7 -5.30 5.13 5.23
CA LEU A 7 -6.65 4.63 5.52
C LEU A 7 -7.31 5.51 6.61
N SER A 8 -8.62 5.71 6.52
CA SER A 8 -9.41 6.36 7.59
C SER A 8 -9.91 5.36 8.62
N GLU A 9 -9.93 4.08 8.26
CA GLU A 9 -10.46 2.99 9.07
C GLU A 9 -9.37 2.01 9.49
N ASP A 10 -9.77 1.11 10.39
CA ASP A 10 -8.95 0.00 10.87
C ASP A 10 -8.37 -0.82 9.70
N TYR A 11 -7.05 -0.99 9.74
CA TYR A 11 -6.28 -1.74 8.77
C TYR A 11 -6.86 -3.12 8.47
N GLU A 12 -7.31 -3.89 9.48
CA GLU A 12 -7.78 -5.27 9.26
C GLU A 12 -9.00 -5.33 8.32
N LYS A 13 -9.85 -4.29 8.37
CA LYS A 13 -11.03 -4.20 7.49
C LYS A 13 -10.59 -3.90 6.06
N CYS A 14 -9.69 -2.95 5.88
CA CYS A 14 -9.17 -2.57 4.58
C CYS A 14 -8.36 -3.70 3.94
N GLU A 15 -7.54 -4.40 4.71
CA GLU A 15 -6.74 -5.55 4.26
C GLU A 15 -7.64 -6.64 3.66
N ARG A 16 -8.76 -6.98 4.31
CA ARG A 16 -9.72 -7.95 3.78
C ARG A 16 -10.33 -7.52 2.44
N VAL A 17 -10.63 -6.24 2.27
CA VAL A 17 -11.16 -5.70 1.02
C VAL A 17 -10.10 -5.76 -0.08
N LEU A 18 -8.87 -5.37 0.21
CA LEU A 18 -7.75 -5.40 -0.74
C LEU A 18 -7.40 -6.84 -1.15
N ASN A 19 -7.33 -7.76 -0.20
CA ASN A 19 -7.09 -9.18 -0.46
C ASN A 19 -8.17 -9.80 -1.35
N LYS A 20 -9.46 -9.45 -1.15
CA LYS A 20 -10.55 -9.88 -2.05
C LYS A 20 -10.40 -9.38 -3.48
N LEU A 21 -9.67 -8.29 -3.68
CA LEU A 21 -9.42 -7.69 -4.99
C LEU A 21 -8.10 -8.19 -5.61
N GLY A 22 -7.40 -9.10 -4.93
CA GLY A 22 -6.07 -9.56 -5.35
C GLY A 22 -4.98 -8.49 -5.19
N ILE A 23 -5.26 -7.44 -4.43
CA ILE A 23 -4.35 -6.32 -4.20
C ILE A 23 -3.53 -6.64 -2.94
N VAL A 24 -2.26 -6.98 -3.12
CA VAL A 24 -1.32 -7.19 -2.01
C VAL A 24 -0.83 -5.82 -1.52
N ALA A 25 -1.00 -5.58 -0.22
CA ALA A 25 -0.57 -4.37 0.45
C ALA A 25 0.22 -4.72 1.72
N TYR A 26 1.22 -3.91 2.07
CA TYR A 26 2.05 -4.09 3.25
C TYR A 26 1.82 -2.96 4.23
N VAL A 27 1.66 -3.28 5.51
CA VAL A 27 1.69 -2.26 6.57
C VAL A 27 3.11 -1.77 6.70
N SER A 28 3.31 -0.47 6.59
CA SER A 28 4.62 0.11 6.88
C SER A 28 4.80 0.34 8.37
N PRO A 29 5.92 -0.09 8.96
CA PRO A 29 6.25 0.26 10.35
C PRO A 29 6.67 1.73 10.50
N VAL A 30 6.87 2.46 9.40
CA VAL A 30 7.39 3.84 9.40
C VAL A 30 6.36 4.86 8.94
N VAL A 31 5.37 4.43 8.15
CA VAL A 31 4.33 5.30 7.59
C VAL A 31 2.98 4.77 8.04
N ASP A 32 2.16 5.65 8.60
CA ASP A 32 0.78 5.35 8.95
C ASP A 32 -0.07 5.17 7.68
N GLY A 33 -0.09 3.94 7.18
CA GLY A 33 -0.74 3.55 5.93
C GLY A 33 -0.24 2.24 5.34
N LEU A 34 -0.89 1.86 4.24
CA LEU A 34 -0.53 0.75 3.39
C LEU A 34 0.44 1.18 2.30
N ILE A 35 1.44 0.35 2.04
CA ILE A 35 2.38 0.57 0.96
C ILE A 35 2.35 -0.65 0.04
N GLY A 36 2.13 -0.44 -1.26
CA GLY A 36 2.09 -1.51 -2.25
C GLY A 36 2.49 -1.10 -3.67
N TYR A 37 2.83 -2.10 -4.49
CA TYR A 37 3.01 -1.92 -5.92
C TYR A 37 1.65 -2.00 -6.61
N TRP A 38 1.16 -0.88 -7.12
CA TRP A 38 -0.17 -0.81 -7.75
C TRP A 38 -0.11 -0.28 -9.18
N SER A 39 -1.07 -0.73 -9.98
CA SER A 39 -1.32 -0.20 -11.32
C SER A 39 -2.16 1.08 -11.25
N LYS A 40 -2.21 1.84 -12.34
CA LYS A 40 -3.09 3.02 -12.40
C LYS A 40 -4.57 2.66 -12.29
N LEU A 41 -4.97 1.44 -12.66
CA LEU A 41 -6.35 0.97 -12.54
C LEU A 41 -6.71 0.69 -11.08
N ASP A 42 -5.79 0.06 -10.34
CA ASP A 42 -5.97 -0.20 -8.91
C ASP A 42 -6.12 1.11 -8.14
N ILE A 43 -5.27 2.11 -8.43
CA ILE A 43 -5.37 3.44 -7.80
C ILE A 43 -6.73 4.09 -8.08
N LYS A 44 -7.18 4.13 -9.35
CA LYS A 44 -8.50 4.69 -9.69
C LYS A 44 -9.66 3.98 -9.00
N TYR A 45 -9.48 2.72 -8.65
CA TYR A 45 -10.48 1.97 -7.88
C TYR A 45 -10.41 2.34 -6.40
N LEU A 46 -9.21 2.45 -5.83
CA LEU A 46 -8.97 2.84 -4.44
C LEU A 46 -9.43 4.27 -4.15
N GLU A 47 -9.22 5.21 -5.08
CA GLU A 47 -9.68 6.61 -4.97
C GLU A 47 -11.20 6.74 -4.76
N LYS A 48 -11.99 5.72 -5.13
CA LYS A 48 -13.45 5.72 -4.98
C LYS A 48 -13.93 5.11 -3.66
N ARG A 49 -13.03 4.65 -2.80
CA ARG A 49 -13.39 4.01 -1.54
C ARG A 49 -13.35 5.03 -0.42
N ASP A 50 -14.41 5.05 0.36
CA ASP A 50 -14.63 5.93 1.51
C ASP A 50 -13.63 5.72 2.64
N PHE A 51 -13.07 4.52 2.77
CA PHE A 51 -12.04 4.20 3.76
C PHE A 51 -10.62 4.65 3.35
N ILE A 52 -10.44 5.27 2.18
CA ILE A 52 -9.15 5.76 1.69
C ILE A 52 -9.10 7.27 1.90
N VAL A 53 -8.18 7.72 2.76
CA VAL A 53 -8.00 9.15 3.08
C VAL A 53 -7.11 9.82 2.06
N GLN A 54 -6.03 9.14 1.67
CA GLN A 54 -4.99 9.73 0.85
C GLN A 54 -4.27 8.67 0.05
N ILE A 55 -3.88 9.03 -1.18
CA ILE A 55 -3.01 8.22 -2.02
C ILE A 55 -1.86 9.11 -2.49
N GLU A 56 -0.64 8.64 -2.28
CA GLU A 56 0.59 9.32 -2.68
C GLU A 56 1.47 8.39 -3.50
N ILE A 57 2.19 8.93 -4.47
CA ILE A 57 3.25 8.18 -5.14
C ILE A 57 4.41 8.07 -4.15
N ALA A 58 4.83 6.85 -3.83
CA ALA A 58 5.92 6.67 -2.89
C ALA A 58 7.22 7.21 -3.49
N PRO A 59 8.07 7.89 -2.70
CA PRO A 59 9.42 8.23 -3.12
C PRO A 59 10.17 7.01 -3.62
N LYS A 60 10.99 7.19 -4.66
CA LYS A 60 11.76 6.08 -5.24
C LYS A 60 12.63 5.44 -4.15
N GLY A 61 12.41 4.15 -3.91
CA GLY A 61 13.19 3.38 -2.94
C GLY A 61 12.50 3.19 -1.59
N THR A 62 11.23 3.59 -1.46
CA THR A 62 10.41 3.33 -0.26
C THR A 62 10.26 1.82 0.00
N PHE A 63 10.29 1.01 -1.05
CA PHE A 63 10.18 -0.45 -0.99
C PHE A 63 11.51 -1.16 -1.21
N VAL A 64 12.64 -0.50 -0.95
CA VAL A 64 13.93 -1.19 -0.94
C VAL A 64 13.91 -2.11 0.28
N SER A 65 13.30 -3.27 0.05
CA SER A 65 13.59 -4.50 0.75
C SER A 65 15.10 -4.64 0.77
N ASP A 66 15.56 -5.04 1.94
CA ASP A 66 16.90 -5.40 2.34
C ASP A 66 17.49 -6.51 1.43
N ARG A 67 17.62 -6.29 0.11
CA ARG A 67 18.35 -7.17 -0.83
C ARG A 67 19.87 -7.13 -0.56
N LYS A 68 20.29 -6.70 0.62
CA LYS A 68 21.67 -6.82 1.13
C LYS A 68 21.79 -7.68 2.40
N ARG A 69 20.74 -8.35 2.89
CA ARG A 69 20.87 -9.37 3.95
C ARG A 69 20.40 -10.74 3.47
N GLY A 70 21.21 -11.34 2.62
CA GLY A 70 20.99 -12.69 2.10
C GLY A 70 22.22 -13.28 1.42
N LYS A 71 23.41 -12.99 1.93
CA LYS A 71 24.64 -13.78 1.76
C LYS A 71 25.56 -13.49 2.94
N GLN A 72 25.41 -14.27 4.01
CA GLN A 72 26.52 -14.67 4.87
C GLN A 72 26.47 -16.19 4.97
#